data_AF-A0A1N7NWW1-F1
#
_entry.id   AF-A0A1N7NWW1-F1
#
_cell.length_a   1.000
_cell.length_b   1.000
_cell.length_c   1.000
_cell.angle_alpha   90.00
_cell.angle_beta   90.00
_cell.angle_gamma   90.00
#
_symmetry.space_group_name_H-M   'P 1'
#
loop_
_entity.id
_entity.type
_entity.pdbx_description
1 polymer ?
#
loop_
_entity_poly.entity_id
_entity_poly.type
_entity_poly.pdbx_seq_one_letter_code
_entity_poly.pdbx_strand_id
1 'polypeptide(L)'
;MATLIRNDRSTLPPEIALVQGNALLLKVIGLGPNKKHLVFRGSQPSLLRVEAINPDDRNREQSIRLVSLATHSQWESVVEVVAYVNEQPLSRIDAGTRRLRVRILPRLSLPDEGTDAGLLARVLLAETAGPDDSRYAGPAEAVESMRWIKRVLHNRLNAGARHFAPRPGSADAHAINTLRGVVKAPGQIADFERYPDLPQAMQERINGVVGIANDASDKRHERYRKFVDDVISVARSADIIADPCPTGLYAWRTRTSGSPGPNFVFFQTKGGQDFYSLTPAYQAEVLKIR
;
A
#
# COMPACT_ATOMS: atom_id res chain seq x y z
N MET A 1 15.64 27.00 -24.10
CA MET A 1 15.51 26.47 -22.72
C MET A 1 15.04 25.03 -22.83
N ALA A 2 15.72 24.10 -22.16
CA ALA A 2 15.31 22.72 -22.15
C ALA A 2 14.25 22.47 -21.05
N THR A 3 13.33 21.56 -21.33
CA THR A 3 12.20 21.25 -20.42
C THR A 3 12.15 19.75 -20.19
N LEU A 4 12.05 19.34 -18.92
CA LEU A 4 11.81 17.95 -18.56
C LEU A 4 10.30 17.67 -18.58
N ILE A 5 9.94 16.54 -19.17
CA ILE A 5 8.57 16.05 -19.28
C ILE A 5 8.53 14.54 -18.99
N ARG A 6 7.34 14.03 -18.70
CA ARG A 6 7.10 12.58 -18.59
C ARG A 6 7.21 11.93 -19.97
N ASN A 7 7.41 10.61 -20.00
CA ASN A 7 7.50 9.86 -21.25
C ASN A 7 6.19 9.91 -22.08
N ASP A 8 5.04 10.07 -21.42
CA ASP A 8 3.71 10.26 -22.03
C ASP A 8 3.46 11.70 -22.52
N ARG A 9 4.48 12.57 -22.48
CA ARG A 9 4.44 14.00 -22.85
C ARG A 9 3.65 14.91 -21.92
N SER A 10 3.18 14.41 -20.78
CA SER A 10 2.62 15.27 -19.75
C SER A 10 3.70 16.13 -19.07
N THR A 11 3.28 17.27 -18.52
CA THR A 11 4.18 18.18 -17.80
C THR A 11 4.72 17.49 -16.55
N LEU A 12 6.00 17.70 -16.27
CA LEU A 12 6.61 17.20 -15.04
C LEU A 12 6.34 18.21 -13.91
N PRO A 13 5.80 17.76 -12.77
CA PRO A 13 5.71 18.64 -11.60
C PRO A 13 7.11 19.04 -11.11
N PRO A 14 7.20 20.11 -10.28
CA PRO A 14 8.46 20.56 -9.69
C PRO A 14 9.21 19.48 -8.89
N GLU A 15 8.44 18.55 -8.35
CA GLU A 15 8.89 17.47 -7.50
C GLU A 15 8.21 16.17 -7.93
N ILE A 16 8.99 15.09 -7.99
CA ILE A 16 8.51 13.75 -8.32
C ILE A 16 8.96 12.73 -7.30
N ALA A 17 8.22 11.64 -7.18
CA ALA A 17 8.62 10.47 -6.40
C ALA A 17 9.36 9.44 -7.25
N LEU A 18 10.33 8.77 -6.63
CA LEU A 18 10.99 7.56 -7.11
C LEU A 18 11.10 6.59 -5.95
N VAL A 19 10.82 5.31 -6.13
CA VAL A 19 10.99 4.30 -5.07
C VAL A 19 12.41 3.74 -5.11
N GLN A 20 12.96 3.38 -3.95
CA GLN A 20 14.23 2.65 -3.86
C GLN A 20 14.27 1.44 -4.78
N GLY A 21 15.36 1.32 -5.55
CA GLY A 21 15.55 0.25 -6.54
C GLY A 21 14.81 0.45 -7.87
N ASN A 22 13.97 1.47 -8.01
CA ASN A 22 13.31 1.75 -9.29
C ASN A 22 14.13 2.66 -10.19
N ALA A 23 13.72 2.66 -11.46
CA ALA A 23 14.10 3.66 -12.43
C ALA A 23 12.87 4.36 -13.02
N LEU A 24 13.02 5.63 -13.37
CA LEU A 24 12.01 6.42 -14.06
C LEU A 24 12.59 6.99 -15.35
N LEU A 25 11.88 6.76 -16.46
CA LEU A 25 12.21 7.33 -17.77
C LEU A 25 11.53 8.68 -17.94
N LEU A 26 12.31 9.70 -18.26
CA LEU A 26 11.86 11.05 -18.57
C LEU A 26 12.35 11.47 -19.95
N LYS A 27 11.66 12.44 -20.55
CA LYS A 27 12.13 13.10 -21.77
C LYS A 27 12.57 14.52 -21.46
N VAL A 28 13.56 14.99 -22.20
CA VAL A 28 14.02 16.36 -22.19
C VAL A 28 13.83 16.93 -23.58
N ILE A 29 13.07 18.00 -23.68
CA ILE A 29 12.82 18.73 -24.93
C ILE A 29 13.68 19.98 -24.94
N GLY A 30 14.53 20.11 -25.94
CA GLY A 30 15.40 21.26 -26.16
C GLY A 30 16.87 20.92 -25.99
N LEU A 31 17.69 21.76 -26.63
CA LEU A 31 19.14 21.68 -26.56
C LEU A 31 19.67 22.81 -25.65
N GLY A 32 20.89 22.62 -25.15
CA GLY A 32 21.64 23.66 -24.47
C GLY A 32 22.05 24.81 -25.40
N PRO A 33 22.64 25.88 -24.85
CA PRO A 33 23.05 27.06 -25.61
C PRO A 33 24.08 26.74 -26.70
N ASN A 34 24.88 25.68 -26.51
CA ASN A 34 25.86 25.18 -27.48
C ASN A 34 25.25 24.26 -28.55
N LYS A 35 23.91 24.19 -28.66
CA LYS A 35 23.16 23.28 -29.56
C LYS A 35 23.47 21.79 -29.33
N LYS A 36 23.89 21.42 -28.13
CA LYS A 36 24.07 20.01 -27.72
C LYS A 36 23.11 19.65 -26.61
N HIS A 37 22.91 18.35 -26.39
CA HIS A 37 22.15 17.86 -25.25
C HIS A 37 22.79 18.26 -23.92
N LEU A 38 21.93 18.61 -22.96
CA LEU A 38 22.34 18.88 -21.59
C LEU A 38 22.64 17.59 -20.86
N VAL A 39 23.65 17.63 -19.99
CA VAL A 39 24.00 16.54 -19.08
C VAL A 39 23.31 16.76 -17.75
N PHE A 40 22.55 15.78 -17.27
CA PHE A 40 21.86 15.87 -15.99
C PHE A 40 22.61 15.09 -14.92
N ARG A 41 22.70 15.64 -13.70
CA ARG A 41 23.32 14.97 -12.55
C ARG A 41 22.49 15.19 -11.29
N GLY A 42 22.41 14.17 -10.45
CA GLY A 42 21.88 14.30 -9.10
C GLY A 42 22.88 15.01 -8.19
N SER A 43 22.39 15.87 -7.28
CA SER A 43 23.22 16.50 -6.25
C SER A 43 23.86 15.49 -5.28
N GLN A 44 23.29 14.28 -5.20
CA GLN A 44 23.79 13.17 -4.42
C GLN A 44 23.88 11.90 -5.30
N PRO A 45 24.99 11.71 -6.04
CA PRO A 45 25.16 10.60 -6.99
C PRO A 45 25.11 9.20 -6.35
N SER A 46 25.35 9.09 -5.04
CA SER A 46 25.22 7.83 -4.29
C SER A 46 23.75 7.40 -4.09
N LEU A 47 22.80 8.33 -4.20
CA LEU A 47 21.37 8.05 -4.04
C LEU A 47 20.63 8.04 -5.38
N LEU A 48 21.03 8.90 -6.32
CA LEU A 48 20.38 9.03 -7.62
C LEU A 48 21.40 9.14 -8.74
N ARG A 49 21.35 8.18 -9.66
CA ARG A 49 22.08 8.25 -10.93
C ARG A 49 21.15 8.76 -12.03
N VAL A 50 21.70 9.59 -12.91
CA VAL A 50 20.99 10.06 -14.10
C VAL A 50 21.75 9.61 -15.33
N GLU A 51 21.09 8.84 -16.19
CA GLU A 51 21.67 8.26 -17.39
C GLU A 51 21.01 8.89 -18.63
N ALA A 52 21.80 9.40 -19.57
CA ALA A 52 21.29 9.76 -20.89
C ALA A 52 21.13 8.48 -21.74
N ILE A 53 20.01 8.36 -22.43
CA ILE A 53 19.71 7.21 -23.30
C ILE A 53 19.91 7.64 -24.75
N ASN A 54 21.00 7.17 -25.37
CA ASN A 54 21.36 7.40 -26.77
C ASN A 54 21.15 8.87 -27.23
N PRO A 55 21.83 9.85 -26.60
CA PRO A 55 21.68 11.25 -26.98
C PRO A 55 22.15 11.47 -28.42
N ASP A 56 21.33 12.15 -29.22
CA ASP A 56 21.65 12.56 -30.59
C ASP A 56 21.41 14.06 -30.72
N ASP A 57 22.50 14.84 -30.83
CA ASP A 57 22.45 16.31 -30.93
C ASP A 57 21.70 16.81 -32.19
N ARG A 58 21.40 15.93 -33.16
CA ARG A 58 20.53 16.25 -34.31
C ARG A 58 19.05 16.27 -33.93
N ASN A 59 18.68 15.57 -32.86
CA ASN A 59 17.33 15.56 -32.32
C ASN A 59 17.21 16.55 -31.16
N ARG A 60 16.14 17.34 -31.12
CA ARG A 60 15.87 18.25 -29.99
C ARG A 60 15.36 17.49 -28.76
N GLU A 61 14.94 16.24 -28.91
CA GLU A 61 14.48 15.38 -27.81
C GLU A 61 15.61 14.43 -27.40
N GLN A 62 15.85 14.31 -26.08
CA GLN A 62 16.62 13.22 -25.49
C GLN A 62 15.82 12.53 -24.40
N SER A 63 16.13 11.26 -24.16
CA SER A 63 15.58 10.51 -23.03
C SER A 63 16.62 10.40 -21.93
N ILE A 64 16.19 10.57 -20.68
CA ILE A 64 17.03 10.35 -19.50
C ILE A 64 16.35 9.34 -18.58
N ARG A 65 17.16 8.51 -17.92
CA ARG A 65 16.71 7.55 -16.91
C ARG A 65 17.23 7.99 -15.55
N LEU A 66 16.32 8.23 -14.62
CA LEU A 66 16.63 8.43 -13.21
C LEU A 66 16.66 7.04 -12.55
N VAL A 67 17.78 6.65 -11.96
CA VAL A 67 17.96 5.35 -11.32
C VAL A 67 18.22 5.58 -9.84
N SER A 68 17.33 5.05 -8.99
CA SER A 68 17.53 5.09 -7.55
C SER A 68 18.61 4.09 -7.16
N LEU A 69 19.69 4.59 -6.58
CA LEU A 69 20.79 3.78 -6.02
C LEU A 69 20.67 3.63 -4.50
N ALA A 70 19.71 4.31 -3.89
CA ALA A 70 19.41 4.16 -2.48
C ALA A 70 19.02 2.72 -2.17
N THR A 71 19.76 2.09 -1.27
CA THR A 71 19.51 0.74 -0.77
C THR A 71 19.19 0.80 0.71
N HIS A 72 18.20 0.01 1.14
CA HIS A 72 17.87 -0.23 2.56
C HIS A 72 17.64 1.01 3.44
N SER A 73 17.40 2.20 2.88
CA SER A 73 17.06 3.36 3.70
C SER A 73 15.62 3.23 4.18
N GLN A 74 15.41 3.40 5.48
CA GLN A 74 14.07 3.47 6.06
C GLN A 74 13.44 4.86 5.89
N TRP A 75 14.25 5.84 5.49
CA TRP A 75 13.86 7.24 5.40
C TRP A 75 13.76 7.70 3.96
N GLU A 76 12.85 8.65 3.76
CA GLU A 76 12.80 9.43 2.53
C GLU A 76 14.06 10.29 2.38
N SER A 77 14.53 10.45 1.15
CA SER A 77 15.62 11.36 0.81
C SER A 77 15.23 12.25 -0.36
N VAL A 78 15.72 13.48 -0.39
CA VAL A 78 15.45 14.42 -1.49
C VAL A 78 16.74 14.71 -2.23
N VAL A 79 16.74 14.49 -3.54
CA VAL A 79 17.87 14.77 -4.44
C VAL A 79 17.45 15.79 -5.49
N GLU A 80 18.30 16.78 -5.76
CA GLU A 80 18.08 17.70 -6.88
C GLU A 80 18.76 17.17 -8.13
N VAL A 81 18.03 17.13 -9.25
CA VAL A 81 18.60 16.89 -10.57
C VAL A 81 18.87 18.24 -11.23
N VAL A 82 20.14 18.46 -11.55
CA VAL A 82 20.65 19.71 -12.12
C VAL A 82 21.16 19.46 -13.53
N ALA A 83 20.86 20.38 -14.43
CA ALA A 83 21.31 20.34 -15.82
C ALA A 83 22.64 21.09 -15.97
N TYR A 84 23.53 20.53 -16.79
CA TYR A 84 24.84 21.08 -17.11
C TYR A 84 24.99 21.18 -18.63
N VAL A 85 25.59 22.27 -19.09
CA VAL A 85 26.00 22.43 -20.48
C VAL A 85 27.23 21.55 -20.72
N ASN A 86 27.17 20.72 -21.76
CA ASN A 86 28.28 19.84 -22.14
C ASN A 86 29.37 20.61 -22.90
N GLU A 87 30.11 21.46 -22.18
CA GLU A 87 31.29 22.17 -22.67
C GLU A 87 32.53 21.57 -22.02
N GLN A 88 33.49 21.12 -22.82
CA GLN A 88 34.81 20.73 -22.34
C GLN A 88 35.72 21.96 -22.36
N PRO A 89 36.60 22.17 -21.35
CA PRO A 89 36.91 21.26 -20.24
C PRO A 89 36.01 21.41 -18.98
N LEU A 90 35.14 22.42 -18.94
CA LEU A 90 34.35 22.76 -17.75
C LEU A 90 32.84 22.70 -18.02
N SER A 91 32.17 21.73 -17.40
CA SER A 91 30.71 21.66 -17.38
C SER A 91 30.14 22.75 -16.46
N ARG A 92 29.41 23.71 -17.03
CA ARG A 92 28.69 24.76 -16.29
C ARG A 92 27.23 24.40 -16.09
N ILE A 93 26.63 24.88 -14.99
CA ILE A 93 25.18 24.72 -14.74
C ILE A 93 24.41 25.49 -15.82
N ASP A 94 23.39 24.87 -16.41
CA ASP A 94 22.46 25.54 -17.31
C ASP A 94 21.39 26.27 -16.48
N ALA A 95 21.51 27.59 -16.33
CA ALA A 95 20.58 28.41 -15.54
C ALA A 95 19.18 28.49 -16.15
N GLY A 96 19.03 28.18 -17.44
CA GLY A 96 17.74 28.15 -18.13
C GLY A 96 16.91 26.93 -17.73
N THR A 97 17.52 25.79 -17.47
CA THR A 97 16.78 24.55 -17.19
C THR A 97 16.41 24.45 -15.71
N ARG A 98 15.12 24.29 -15.44
CA ARG A 98 14.60 24.14 -14.09
C ARG A 98 15.18 22.90 -13.41
N ARG A 99 15.63 23.04 -12.16
CA ARG A 99 16.00 21.91 -11.30
C ARG A 99 14.78 21.05 -10.98
N LEU A 100 14.96 19.74 -11.00
CA LEU A 100 13.93 18.77 -10.64
C LEU A 100 14.22 18.23 -9.25
N ARG A 101 13.26 18.29 -8.33
CA ARG A 101 13.37 17.63 -7.02
C ARG A 101 12.87 16.20 -7.12
N VAL A 102 13.66 15.24 -6.65
CA VAL A 102 13.31 13.81 -6.66
C VAL A 102 13.27 13.33 -5.21
N ARG A 103 12.06 12.97 -4.76
CA ARG A 103 11.83 12.29 -3.48
C ARG A 103 12.06 10.81 -3.66
N ILE A 104 13.13 10.30 -3.08
CA ILE A 104 13.43 8.86 -3.04
C ILE A 104 12.72 8.26 -1.84
N LEU A 105 11.65 7.52 -2.11
CA LEU A 105 10.80 6.90 -1.11
C LEU A 105 11.32 5.50 -0.74
N PRO A 106 11.24 5.11 0.54
CA PRO A 106 11.59 3.75 0.95
C PRO A 106 10.69 2.72 0.26
N ARG A 107 11.25 1.55 -0.04
CA ARG A 107 10.46 0.43 -0.56
C ARG A 107 9.53 -0.06 0.55
N LEU A 108 8.23 -0.10 0.28
CA LEU A 108 7.26 -0.70 1.19
C LEU A 108 7.39 -2.22 1.15
N SER A 109 7.45 -2.83 2.32
CA SER A 109 7.40 -4.26 2.51
C SER A 109 6.36 -4.58 3.57
N LEU A 110 5.59 -5.65 3.33
CA LEU A 110 4.65 -6.11 4.35
C LEU A 110 5.42 -6.64 5.56
N PRO A 111 4.85 -6.55 6.77
CA PRO A 111 5.46 -7.17 7.93
C PRO A 111 5.61 -8.69 7.73
N ASP A 112 6.58 -9.26 8.44
CA ASP A 112 6.90 -10.69 8.42
C ASP A 112 5.65 -11.53 8.69
N GLU A 113 5.42 -12.55 7.86
CA GLU A 113 4.22 -13.38 7.92
C GLU A 113 4.08 -14.22 9.20
N GLY A 114 5.18 -14.48 9.90
CA GLY A 114 5.22 -15.11 11.22
C GLY A 114 4.70 -14.22 12.34
N THR A 115 4.52 -12.91 12.09
CA THR A 115 4.02 -11.94 13.09
C THR A 115 2.52 -11.69 12.95
N ASP A 116 1.88 -11.25 14.04
CA ASP A 116 0.47 -10.82 14.02
C ASP A 116 0.24 -9.62 13.09
N ALA A 117 1.21 -8.70 13.02
CA ALA A 117 1.16 -7.59 12.07
C ALA A 117 1.21 -8.07 10.61
N GLY A 118 2.00 -9.11 10.30
CA GLY A 118 2.09 -9.65 8.95
C GLY A 118 0.83 -10.40 8.52
N LEU A 119 0.22 -11.12 9.46
CA LEU A 119 -1.10 -11.75 9.29
C LEU A 119 -2.17 -10.68 9.04
N LEU A 120 -2.27 -9.70 9.94
CA LEU A 120 -3.29 -8.66 9.85
C LEU A 120 -3.13 -7.82 8.59
N ALA A 121 -1.90 -7.45 8.20
CA ALA A 121 -1.67 -6.72 6.95
C ALA A 121 -2.21 -7.47 5.73
N ARG A 122 -2.03 -8.80 5.65
CA ARG A 122 -2.53 -9.63 4.55
C ARG A 122 -4.05 -9.78 4.59
N VAL A 123 -4.65 -9.93 5.79
CA VAL A 123 -6.12 -9.89 5.96
C VAL A 123 -6.67 -8.56 5.46
N LEU A 124 -6.11 -7.44 5.90
CA LEU A 124 -6.59 -6.11 5.52
C LEU A 124 -6.47 -5.85 4.02
N LEU A 125 -5.40 -6.31 3.37
CA LEU A 125 -5.26 -6.23 1.91
C LEU A 125 -6.26 -7.11 1.16
N ALA A 126 -6.60 -8.28 1.70
CA ALA A 126 -7.55 -9.20 1.08
C ALA A 126 -9.00 -8.73 1.23
N GLU A 127 -9.34 -8.19 2.40
CA GLU A 127 -10.71 -7.88 2.79
C GLU A 127 -11.10 -6.42 2.52
N THR A 128 -10.17 -5.47 2.51
CA THR A 128 -10.52 -4.05 2.30
C THR A 128 -10.61 -3.74 0.81
N ALA A 129 -11.63 -2.99 0.40
CA ALA A 129 -11.73 -2.49 -0.97
C ALA A 129 -10.48 -1.64 -1.29
N GLY A 130 -9.76 -2.01 -2.35
CA GLY A 130 -8.58 -1.28 -2.81
C GLY A 130 -8.91 -0.13 -3.76
N PRO A 131 -7.96 0.76 -4.11
CA PRO A 131 -8.23 1.99 -4.86
C PRO A 131 -8.88 1.84 -6.25
N ASP A 132 -8.83 0.65 -6.86
CA ASP A 132 -9.46 0.36 -8.16
C ASP A 132 -10.81 -0.38 -8.02
N ASP A 133 -11.20 -0.73 -6.79
CA ASP A 133 -12.47 -1.39 -6.52
C ASP A 133 -13.62 -0.37 -6.57
N SER A 134 -14.73 -0.73 -7.20
CA SER A 134 -15.91 0.16 -7.32
C SER A 134 -16.53 0.52 -5.96
N ARG A 135 -16.23 -0.24 -4.91
CA ARG A 135 -16.69 0.01 -3.53
C ARG A 135 -15.73 0.90 -2.73
N TYR A 136 -14.59 1.27 -3.30
CA TYR A 136 -13.60 2.10 -2.61
C TYR A 136 -14.16 3.51 -2.36
N ALA A 137 -14.52 3.77 -1.11
CA ALA A 137 -15.09 5.05 -0.68
C ALA A 137 -14.02 6.11 -0.32
N GLY A 138 -12.76 5.85 -0.68
CA GLY A 138 -11.63 6.73 -0.42
C GLY A 138 -10.78 6.32 0.78
N PRO A 139 -9.61 6.99 0.97
CA PRO A 139 -8.61 6.54 1.94
C PRO A 139 -9.08 6.56 3.40
N ALA A 140 -9.83 7.59 3.82
CA ALA A 140 -10.30 7.70 5.21
C ALA A 140 -11.28 6.57 5.57
N GLU A 141 -12.24 6.30 4.68
CA GLU A 141 -13.19 5.20 4.81
C GLU A 141 -12.51 3.83 4.83
N ALA A 142 -11.49 3.63 3.98
CA ALA A 142 -10.72 2.40 3.94
C ALA A 142 -9.96 2.17 5.25
N VAL A 143 -9.26 3.19 5.78
CA VAL A 143 -8.56 3.10 7.08
C VAL A 143 -9.54 2.78 8.21
N GLU A 144 -10.71 3.42 8.22
CA GLU A 144 -11.70 3.16 9.26
C GLU A 144 -12.24 1.72 9.16
N SER A 145 -12.57 1.25 7.96
CA SER A 145 -12.95 -0.14 7.71
C SER A 145 -11.89 -1.14 8.18
N MET A 146 -10.61 -0.88 7.89
CA MET A 146 -9.50 -1.71 8.37
C MET A 146 -9.44 -1.79 9.90
N ARG A 147 -9.62 -0.65 10.58
CA ARG A 147 -9.66 -0.58 12.05
C ARG A 147 -10.87 -1.33 12.62
N TRP A 148 -12.00 -1.29 11.93
CA TRP A 148 -13.21 -2.03 12.33
C TRP A 148 -13.04 -3.54 12.13
N ILE A 149 -12.41 -4.00 11.04
CA ILE A 149 -12.05 -5.42 10.84
C ILE A 149 -11.15 -5.89 11.99
N LYS A 150 -10.12 -5.11 12.34
CA LYS A 150 -9.25 -5.39 13.49
C LYS A 150 -10.06 -5.48 14.79
N ARG A 151 -10.98 -4.53 15.05
CA ARG A 151 -11.87 -4.54 16.23
C ARG A 151 -12.74 -5.80 16.26
N VAL A 152 -13.34 -6.22 15.14
CA VAL A 152 -14.10 -7.47 15.05
C VAL A 152 -13.26 -8.67 15.49
N LEU A 153 -12.04 -8.80 14.97
CA LEU A 153 -11.15 -9.91 15.31
C LEU A 153 -10.82 -9.94 16.81
N HIS A 154 -10.58 -8.78 17.42
CA HIS A 154 -10.37 -8.69 18.87
C HIS A 154 -11.63 -9.00 19.68
N ASN A 155 -12.80 -8.58 19.22
CA ASN A 155 -14.04 -8.92 19.90
C ASN A 155 -14.32 -10.42 19.85
N ARG A 156 -14.08 -11.07 18.70
CA ARG A 156 -14.17 -12.54 18.57
C ARG A 156 -13.16 -13.26 19.45
N LEU A 157 -11.93 -12.75 19.56
CA LEU A 157 -10.91 -13.27 20.47
C LEU A 157 -11.41 -13.23 21.92
N ASN A 158 -11.91 -12.08 22.37
CA ASN A 158 -12.36 -11.86 23.74
C ASN A 158 -13.65 -12.62 24.09
N ALA A 159 -14.53 -12.80 23.10
CA ALA A 159 -15.78 -13.55 23.25
C ALA A 159 -15.60 -15.07 23.14
N GLY A 160 -14.41 -15.53 22.73
CA GLY A 160 -14.13 -16.92 22.40
C GLY A 160 -14.46 -17.24 20.94
N ALA A 161 -13.41 -17.47 20.14
CA ALA A 161 -13.52 -17.66 18.69
C ALA A 161 -14.44 -18.81 18.26
N ARG A 162 -14.65 -19.80 19.13
CA ARG A 162 -15.54 -20.95 18.92
C ARG A 162 -16.96 -20.56 18.52
N HIS A 163 -17.47 -19.42 19.02
CA HIS A 163 -18.82 -18.94 18.72
C HIS A 163 -18.97 -18.44 17.29
N PHE A 164 -17.85 -18.28 16.59
CA PHE A 164 -17.85 -17.75 15.23
C PHE A 164 -17.43 -18.81 14.22
N ALA A 165 -16.80 -19.93 14.64
CA ALA A 165 -16.33 -20.98 13.75
C ALA A 165 -17.42 -22.04 13.48
N PRO A 166 -17.62 -22.48 12.22
CA PRO A 166 -18.72 -23.36 11.82
C PRO A 166 -18.58 -24.80 12.33
N ARG A 167 -17.43 -25.19 12.89
CA ARG A 167 -17.16 -26.43 13.67
C ARG A 167 -15.76 -26.28 14.29
N PRO A 168 -15.57 -26.42 15.61
CA PRO A 168 -14.23 -26.60 16.17
C PRO A 168 -13.73 -28.00 15.82
N GLY A 169 -13.21 -28.17 14.61
CA GLY A 169 -12.64 -29.45 14.18
C GLY A 169 -11.33 -29.72 14.91
N SER A 170 -11.30 -30.70 15.80
CA SER A 170 -10.12 -31.38 16.40
C SER A 170 -9.10 -30.57 17.21
N ALA A 171 -9.01 -29.26 17.02
CA ALA A 171 -8.31 -28.36 17.92
C ALA A 171 -9.33 -27.86 18.93
N ASP A 172 -9.06 -28.11 20.20
CA ASP A 172 -9.88 -27.70 21.33
C ASP A 172 -10.36 -26.25 21.12
N ALA A 173 -11.67 -26.03 20.95
CA ALA A 173 -12.23 -24.71 20.64
C ALA A 173 -11.88 -23.67 21.73
N HIS A 174 -11.57 -24.19 22.93
CA HIS A 174 -11.07 -23.47 24.09
C HIS A 174 -9.61 -23.00 23.95
N ALA A 175 -8.85 -23.51 22.98
CA ALA A 175 -7.45 -23.17 22.73
C ALA A 175 -7.24 -22.00 21.76
N ILE A 176 -8.30 -21.46 21.13
CA ILE A 176 -8.18 -20.26 20.29
C ILE A 176 -8.13 -19.02 21.20
N ASN A 177 -6.92 -18.72 21.68
CA ASN A 177 -6.61 -17.60 22.57
C ASN A 177 -5.63 -16.59 21.94
N THR A 178 -5.41 -16.67 20.63
CA THR A 178 -4.56 -15.74 19.87
C THR A 178 -5.30 -15.18 18.66
N LEU A 179 -4.92 -13.97 18.23
CA LEU A 179 -5.44 -13.35 17.00
C LEU A 179 -5.22 -14.27 15.79
N ARG A 180 -4.03 -14.89 15.70
CA ARG A 180 -3.71 -15.89 14.69
C ARG A 180 -4.67 -17.07 14.72
N GLY A 181 -4.99 -17.59 15.90
CA GLY A 181 -5.98 -18.65 16.05
C GLY A 181 -7.37 -18.24 15.58
N VAL A 182 -7.80 -17.00 15.84
CA VAL A 182 -9.07 -16.46 15.34
C VAL A 182 -9.06 -16.43 13.81
N VAL A 183 -8.06 -15.82 13.18
CA VAL A 183 -8.03 -15.68 11.71
C VAL A 183 -7.96 -17.03 11.01
N LYS A 184 -7.19 -17.98 11.56
CA LYS A 184 -7.02 -19.33 10.98
C LYS A 184 -8.15 -20.30 11.29
N ALA A 185 -9.06 -19.95 12.20
CA ALA A 185 -10.14 -20.86 12.53
C ALA A 185 -11.06 -21.04 11.31
N PRO A 186 -11.58 -22.26 11.07
CA PRO A 186 -12.38 -22.53 9.89
C PRO A 186 -13.53 -21.54 9.70
N GLY A 187 -13.80 -21.16 8.45
CA GLY A 187 -14.89 -20.25 8.09
C GLY A 187 -14.83 -18.84 8.68
N GLN A 188 -13.73 -18.43 9.35
CA GLN A 188 -13.60 -17.07 9.89
C GLN A 188 -13.32 -16.03 8.81
N ILE A 189 -12.35 -16.32 7.96
CA ILE A 189 -11.95 -15.51 6.81
C ILE A 189 -11.62 -16.48 5.69
N ALA A 190 -12.19 -16.25 4.51
CA ALA A 190 -12.01 -17.16 3.38
C ALA A 190 -10.52 -17.37 3.08
N ASP A 191 -10.11 -18.63 2.92
CA ASP A 191 -8.76 -19.06 2.57
C ASP A 191 -7.63 -18.80 3.59
N PHE A 192 -7.90 -18.13 4.71
CA PHE A 192 -6.89 -17.86 5.75
C PHE A 192 -6.63 -19.02 6.71
N GLU A 193 -7.43 -20.08 6.65
CA GLU A 193 -7.24 -21.29 7.47
C GLU A 193 -5.83 -21.89 7.30
N ARG A 194 -5.28 -21.79 6.09
CA ARG A 194 -3.96 -22.34 5.70
C ARG A 194 -2.81 -21.36 5.87
N TYR A 195 -3.06 -20.14 6.36
CA TYR A 195 -2.05 -19.10 6.48
C TYR A 195 -0.79 -19.60 7.22
N PRO A 196 0.44 -19.31 6.73
CA PRO A 196 0.77 -18.35 5.66
C PRO A 196 0.57 -18.83 4.22
N ASP A 197 0.24 -20.10 4.01
CA ASP A 197 0.07 -20.71 2.68
C ASP A 197 -1.28 -20.34 2.04
N LEU A 198 -1.41 -19.08 1.61
CA LEU A 198 -2.60 -18.55 0.94
C LEU A 198 -2.73 -19.12 -0.49
N PRO A 199 -3.94 -19.20 -1.06
CA PRO A 199 -4.10 -19.57 -2.47
C PRO A 199 -3.34 -18.64 -3.40
N GLN A 200 -2.81 -19.20 -4.49
CA GLN A 200 -1.97 -18.46 -5.45
C GLN A 200 -2.65 -17.17 -5.95
N ALA A 201 -3.93 -17.22 -6.31
CA ALA A 201 -4.66 -16.04 -6.79
C ALA A 201 -4.73 -14.90 -5.74
N MET A 202 -4.81 -15.24 -4.45
CA MET A 202 -4.79 -14.26 -3.37
C MET A 202 -3.38 -13.68 -3.19
N GLN A 203 -2.36 -14.53 -3.22
CA GLN A 203 -0.96 -14.07 -3.15
C GLN A 203 -0.61 -13.13 -4.32
N GLU A 204 -1.01 -13.48 -5.54
CA GLU A 204 -0.80 -12.65 -6.73
C GLU A 204 -1.50 -11.29 -6.61
N ARG A 205 -2.73 -11.25 -6.08
CA ARG A 205 -3.44 -10.00 -5.82
C ARG A 205 -2.71 -9.13 -4.80
N ILE A 206 -2.30 -9.70 -3.67
CA ILE A 206 -1.55 -9.00 -2.62
C ILE A 206 -0.22 -8.47 -3.18
N ASN A 207 0.52 -9.31 -3.92
CA ASN A 207 1.79 -8.94 -4.53
C ASN A 207 1.61 -7.87 -5.61
N GLY A 208 0.53 -7.92 -6.40
CA GLY A 208 0.20 -6.90 -7.39
C GLY A 208 -0.06 -5.54 -6.74
N VAL A 209 -0.82 -5.50 -5.65
CA VAL A 209 -1.08 -4.28 -4.87
C VAL A 209 0.22 -3.67 -4.33
N VAL A 210 1.07 -4.49 -3.71
CA VAL A 210 2.38 -4.05 -3.18
C VAL A 210 3.36 -3.67 -4.31
N GLY A 211 3.27 -4.33 -5.47
CA GLY A 211 4.03 -4.02 -6.66
C GLY A 211 3.74 -2.62 -7.17
N ILE A 212 2.45 -2.28 -7.36
CA ILE A 212 2.03 -0.93 -7.80
C ILE A 212 2.45 0.13 -6.77
N ALA A 213 2.25 -0.15 -5.48
CA ALA A 213 2.68 0.73 -4.38
C ALA A 213 4.20 1.01 -4.37
N ASN A 214 4.98 0.15 -5.01
CA ASN A 214 6.42 0.29 -5.16
C ASN A 214 6.87 0.62 -6.59
N ASP A 215 5.96 0.87 -7.54
CA ASP A 215 6.31 1.25 -8.91
C ASP A 215 5.96 2.70 -9.20
N ALA A 216 6.92 3.62 -9.03
CA ALA A 216 6.75 5.05 -9.31
C ALA A 216 6.45 5.40 -10.79
N SER A 217 6.56 4.44 -11.71
CA SER A 217 6.18 4.62 -13.11
C SER A 217 4.69 4.31 -13.37
N ASP A 218 4.03 3.55 -12.50
CA ASP A 218 2.60 3.28 -12.60
C ASP A 218 1.81 4.54 -12.20
N LYS A 219 0.85 4.94 -13.04
CA LYS A 219 -0.04 6.09 -12.78
C LYS A 219 -0.85 5.97 -11.48
N ARG A 220 -1.01 4.75 -10.97
CA ARG A 220 -1.76 4.40 -9.76
C ARG A 220 -0.86 4.33 -8.53
N HIS A 221 0.45 4.50 -8.70
CA HIS A 221 1.45 4.40 -7.64
C HIS A 221 1.06 5.11 -6.36
N GLU A 222 0.71 6.40 -6.46
CA GLU A 222 0.47 7.25 -5.30
C GLU A 222 -0.70 6.74 -4.44
N ARG A 223 -1.83 6.40 -5.09
CA ARG A 223 -3.02 5.88 -4.38
C ARG A 223 -2.76 4.51 -3.75
N TYR A 224 -2.06 3.61 -4.44
CA TYR A 224 -1.74 2.29 -3.91
C TYR A 224 -0.67 2.34 -2.83
N ARG A 225 0.33 3.23 -2.95
CA ARG A 225 1.34 3.43 -1.94
C ARG A 225 0.72 3.90 -0.63
N LYS A 226 -0.17 4.90 -0.69
CA LYS A 226 -0.91 5.35 0.49
C LYS A 226 -1.76 4.22 1.08
N PHE A 227 -2.48 3.47 0.26
CA PHE A 227 -3.30 2.35 0.72
C PHE A 227 -2.47 1.26 1.43
N VAL A 228 -1.34 0.86 0.87
CA VAL A 228 -0.45 -0.15 1.49
C VAL A 228 0.19 0.39 2.77
N ASP A 229 0.61 1.65 2.80
CA ASP A 229 1.15 2.29 4.01
C ASP A 229 0.10 2.35 5.13
N ASP A 230 -1.12 2.74 4.80
CA ASP A 230 -2.27 2.75 5.71
C ASP A 230 -2.55 1.34 6.28
N VAL A 231 -2.51 0.29 5.44
CA VAL A 231 -2.64 -1.10 5.90
C VAL A 231 -1.53 -1.48 6.87
N ILE A 232 -0.26 -1.21 6.52
CA ILE A 232 0.89 -1.54 7.37
C ILE A 232 0.78 -0.82 8.71
N SER A 233 0.36 0.45 8.69
CA SER A 233 0.16 1.27 9.87
C SER A 233 -0.93 0.68 10.79
N VAL A 234 -2.11 0.36 10.27
CA VAL A 234 -3.20 -0.25 11.06
C VAL A 234 -2.78 -1.62 11.62
N ALA A 235 -2.07 -2.42 10.81
CA ALA A 235 -1.63 -3.74 11.20
C ALA A 235 -0.56 -3.73 12.30
N ARG A 236 0.36 -2.75 12.28
CA ARG A 236 1.42 -2.59 13.28
C ARG A 236 0.97 -1.85 14.55
N SER A 237 -0.06 -1.02 14.46
CA SER A 237 -0.55 -0.27 15.61
C SER A 237 -0.95 -1.22 16.74
N ALA A 238 -0.60 -0.87 17.99
CA ALA A 238 -1.13 -1.56 19.17
C ALA A 238 -2.57 -1.13 19.49
N ASP A 239 -3.02 -0.01 18.92
CA ASP A 239 -4.31 0.59 19.24
C ASP A 239 -5.44 -0.24 18.64
N ILE A 240 -6.43 -0.53 19.48
CA ILE A 240 -7.73 -1.04 19.07
C ILE A 240 -8.74 0.05 19.39
N ILE A 241 -9.30 0.68 18.34
CA ILE A 241 -10.27 1.78 18.48
C ILE A 241 -11.46 1.37 19.36
N ALA A 242 -12.09 2.29 20.09
CA ALA A 242 -13.35 1.99 20.78
C ALA A 242 -14.35 1.34 19.81
N ASP A 243 -15.17 0.43 20.32
CA ASP A 243 -16.18 -0.20 19.47
C ASP A 243 -17.21 0.84 19.05
N PRO A 244 -17.42 1.07 17.74
CA PRO A 244 -18.40 2.04 17.25
C PRO A 244 -19.84 1.58 17.50
N CYS A 245 -20.06 0.28 17.70
CA CYS A 245 -21.36 -0.30 17.97
C CYS A 245 -21.52 -0.55 19.49
N PRO A 246 -22.57 0.00 20.14
CA PRO A 246 -22.78 -0.21 21.59
C PRO A 246 -22.88 -1.68 22.01
N THR A 247 -23.35 -2.54 21.12
CA THR A 247 -23.46 -3.99 21.33
C THR A 247 -22.25 -4.77 20.81
N GLY A 248 -21.25 -4.09 20.25
CA GLY A 248 -20.02 -4.65 19.73
C GLY A 248 -20.10 -5.13 18.28
N LEU A 249 -19.00 -5.00 17.54
CA LEU A 249 -18.86 -5.57 16.20
C LEU A 249 -18.32 -7.00 16.24
N TYR A 250 -18.96 -7.93 15.54
CA TYR A 250 -18.60 -9.36 15.56
C TYR A 250 -18.53 -10.02 14.18
N ALA A 251 -18.91 -9.33 13.10
CA ALA A 251 -18.64 -9.79 11.75
C ALA A 251 -18.54 -8.62 10.77
N TRP A 252 -17.93 -8.92 9.64
CA TRP A 252 -18.04 -8.11 8.43
C TRP A 252 -18.35 -9.01 7.24
N ARG A 253 -18.93 -8.42 6.20
CA ARG A 253 -19.08 -9.02 4.88
C ARG A 253 -18.83 -7.95 3.84
N THR A 254 -18.26 -8.35 2.73
CA THR A 254 -18.18 -7.50 1.56
C THR A 254 -19.55 -6.95 1.20
N ARG A 255 -19.68 -5.63 1.03
CA ARG A 255 -20.96 -4.96 0.75
C ARG A 255 -21.71 -5.67 -0.39
N THR A 256 -23.02 -5.79 -0.24
CA THR A 256 -23.95 -6.54 -1.11
C THR A 256 -23.82 -8.06 -1.06
N SER A 257 -22.96 -8.60 -0.19
CA SER A 257 -23.00 -10.02 0.15
C SER A 257 -24.14 -10.31 1.13
N GLY A 258 -24.62 -11.55 1.15
CA GLY A 258 -25.58 -11.98 2.17
C GLY A 258 -25.02 -11.88 3.60
N SER A 259 -25.96 -11.74 4.56
CA SER A 259 -25.68 -11.73 6.00
C SER A 259 -24.75 -12.88 6.42
N PRO A 260 -23.86 -12.70 7.40
CA PRO A 260 -23.05 -13.81 7.94
C PRO A 260 -23.89 -14.94 8.56
N GLY A 261 -25.17 -14.69 8.88
CA GLY A 261 -26.10 -15.70 9.40
C GLY A 261 -27.25 -15.08 10.19
N PRO A 262 -28.19 -15.90 10.71
CA PRO A 262 -29.37 -15.41 11.43
C PRO A 262 -29.04 -14.76 12.78
N ASN A 263 -27.86 -15.03 13.35
CA ASN A 263 -27.41 -14.46 14.62
C ASN A 263 -26.78 -13.07 14.50
N PHE A 264 -26.68 -12.52 13.29
CA PHE A 264 -26.01 -11.25 13.01
C PHE A 264 -27.02 -10.17 12.60
N VAL A 265 -26.83 -8.97 13.17
CA VAL A 265 -27.65 -7.80 12.89
C VAL A 265 -26.76 -6.75 12.22
N PHE A 266 -27.18 -6.25 11.05
CA PHE A 266 -26.45 -5.20 10.34
C PHE A 266 -26.33 -3.96 11.23
N PHE A 267 -25.12 -3.40 11.29
CA PHE A 267 -24.82 -2.16 11.97
C PHE A 267 -24.62 -1.02 10.97
N GLN A 268 -23.57 -1.10 10.16
CA GLN A 268 -23.20 -0.02 9.24
C GLN A 268 -22.28 -0.52 8.12
N THR A 269 -22.37 0.13 6.96
CA THR A 269 -21.41 -0.01 5.86
C THR A 269 -20.24 0.97 6.03
N LYS A 270 -19.01 0.48 5.88
CA LYS A 270 -17.79 1.29 5.94
C LYS A 270 -16.72 0.76 4.98
N GLY A 271 -16.15 1.64 4.16
CA GLY A 271 -15.06 1.27 3.23
C GLY A 271 -15.34 0.05 2.33
N GLY A 272 -16.59 -0.12 1.89
CA GLY A 272 -17.01 -1.25 1.05
C GLY A 272 -17.32 -2.55 1.79
N GLN A 273 -17.34 -2.53 3.12
CA GLN A 273 -17.67 -3.64 4.00
C GLN A 273 -18.92 -3.33 4.82
N ASP A 274 -19.82 -4.29 4.95
CA ASP A 274 -20.96 -4.25 5.87
C ASP A 274 -20.54 -4.88 7.20
N PHE A 275 -20.73 -4.16 8.30
CA PHE A 275 -20.38 -4.62 9.65
C PHE A 275 -21.62 -5.00 10.43
N TYR A 276 -21.47 -6.00 11.29
CA TYR A 276 -22.58 -6.63 12.00
C TYR A 276 -22.28 -6.77 13.49
N SER A 277 -23.32 -6.56 14.29
CA SER A 277 -23.41 -6.96 15.69
C SER A 277 -24.14 -8.30 15.82
N LEU A 278 -24.43 -8.73 17.04
CA LEU A 278 -25.16 -9.96 17.34
C LEU A 278 -26.62 -9.66 17.70
N THR A 279 -27.50 -10.64 17.49
CA THR A 279 -28.85 -10.58 18.06
C THR A 279 -28.78 -10.59 19.60
N PRO A 280 -29.72 -9.96 20.32
CA PRO A 280 -29.68 -9.93 21.79
C PRO A 280 -29.60 -11.32 22.43
N ALA A 281 -30.31 -12.31 21.88
CA ALA A 281 -30.31 -13.68 22.38
C ALA A 281 -28.92 -14.33 22.24
N TYR A 282 -28.29 -14.19 21.07
CA TYR A 282 -26.96 -14.78 20.84
C TYR A 282 -25.87 -14.00 21.57
N GLN A 283 -25.98 -12.68 21.67
CA GLN A 283 -25.08 -11.86 22.46
C GLN A 283 -25.07 -12.29 23.94
N ALA A 284 -26.25 -12.55 24.50
CA ALA A 284 -26.37 -13.05 25.87
C ALA A 284 -25.73 -14.44 26.02
N GLU A 285 -25.80 -15.31 25.02
CA GLU A 285 -25.11 -16.62 25.04
C GLU A 285 -23.58 -16.47 24.98
N VAL A 286 -23.09 -15.68 24.03
CA VAL A 286 -21.66 -15.48 23.76
C VAL A 286 -20.96 -14.75 24.90
N LEU A 287 -21.60 -13.75 25.52
CA LEU A 287 -21.01 -12.94 26.58
C LEU A 287 -21.21 -13.50 28.00
N LYS A 288 -22.04 -14.53 28.18
CA LYS A 288 -22.26 -15.20 29.48
C LYS A 288 -21.04 -15.96 29.99
N ILE A 289 -20.12 -16.31 29.11
CA ILE A 289 -18.92 -17.07 29.46
C ILE A 289 -17.82 -16.06 29.72
N ARG A 290 -17.77 -15.58 30.96
CA ARG A 290 -16.62 -14.92 31.58
C ARG A 290 -16.34 -15.55 32.93
#